data_AF-A0AAV8VPM7-F1
#
_entry.id   AF-A0AAV8VPM7-F1
#
_cell.length_a   1.000
_cell.length_b   1.000
_cell.length_c   1.000
_cell.angle_alpha   90.00
_cell.angle_beta   90.00
_cell.angle_gamma   90.00
#
_symmetry.space_group_name_H-M   'P 1'
#
loop_
_entity.id
_entity.type
_entity.pdbx_description
1 polymer ?
#
loop_
_entity_poly.entity_id
_entity_poly.type
_entity_poly.pdbx_seq_one_letter_code
_entity_poly.pdbx_strand_id
1 'polypeptide(L)'
;MEEKEANNDQKQKKPIIIRNSTDLQRLRLEKLMSNPDKPVVIPEKSKERGIPNVPDFVRNVMGSSAGAGSGEFHVYRHLRRKEYARQKYMKEKAEKEKMEEEYHLKLEENRRKAEEKTAKKRQKRLRKKQKQKEMAKRPKLNKPSSEDNESESEHSASDSKEDSVECTTENDRSCDDKS
;
A
#
# COMPACT_ATOMS: atom_id res chain seq x y z
N MET A 1 53.86 44.60 18.94
CA MET A 1 52.51 45.09 19.26
C MET A 1 51.64 44.82 18.07
N GLU A 2 50.66 43.93 18.19
CA GLU A 2 49.28 44.12 17.74
C GLU A 2 48.55 42.77 17.82
N GLU A 3 47.56 42.75 18.69
CA GLU A 3 46.79 41.61 19.17
C GLU A 3 45.69 41.26 18.15
N LYS A 4 45.54 39.98 17.81
CA LYS A 4 44.33 39.45 17.16
C LYS A 4 43.54 38.69 18.21
N GLU A 5 42.61 39.40 18.83
CA GLU A 5 41.65 38.84 19.78
C GLU A 5 40.78 37.78 19.10
N ALA A 6 41.00 36.52 19.48
CA ALA A 6 40.07 35.44 19.21
C ALA A 6 38.89 35.58 20.17
N ASN A 7 37.84 36.29 19.75
CA ASN A 7 36.55 36.30 20.45
C ASN A 7 35.88 34.91 20.32
N ASN A 8 36.29 34.01 21.21
CA ASN A 8 35.66 32.72 21.44
C ASN A 8 34.43 32.94 22.33
N ASP A 9 33.41 33.61 21.77
CA ASP A 9 32.10 33.77 22.39
C ASP A 9 31.38 32.42 22.39
N GLN A 10 31.75 31.56 23.34
CA GLN A 10 30.98 30.37 23.72
C GLN A 10 29.72 30.83 24.43
N LYS A 11 28.79 31.45 23.68
CA LYS A 11 27.41 31.70 24.11
C LYS A 11 26.82 30.35 24.49
N GLN A 12 26.66 30.11 25.79
CA GLN A 12 25.99 28.95 26.34
C GLN A 12 24.60 28.86 25.70
N LYS A 13 24.44 27.95 24.73
CA LYS A 13 23.18 27.76 24.02
C LYS A 13 22.19 27.17 25.01
N LYS A 14 21.19 27.96 25.41
CA LYS A 14 20.08 27.51 26.27
C LYS A 14 19.46 26.24 25.65
N PRO A 15 19.08 25.23 26.46
CA PRO A 15 18.51 23.99 25.94
C PRO A 15 17.24 24.32 25.15
N ILE A 16 17.19 23.89 23.89
CA ILE A 16 16.06 24.17 23.00
C ILE A 16 14.96 23.15 23.31
N ILE A 17 13.85 23.64 23.85
CA ILE A 17 12.66 22.84 24.14
C ILE A 17 11.77 22.84 22.90
N ILE A 18 11.53 21.67 22.34
CA ILE A 18 10.62 21.48 21.20
C ILE A 18 9.20 21.50 21.75
N ARG A 19 8.37 22.46 21.31
CA ARG A 19 6.95 22.53 21.70
C ARG A 19 6.05 22.07 20.57
N ASN A 20 6.33 22.51 19.35
CA ASN A 20 5.52 22.24 18.16
C ASN A 20 6.30 21.43 17.10
N SER A 21 5.58 20.84 16.15
CA SER A 21 6.18 20.13 15.00
C SER A 21 7.08 21.03 14.15
N THR A 22 6.73 22.31 14.07
CA THR A 22 7.51 23.36 13.40
C THR A 22 8.87 23.57 14.05
N ASP A 23 8.96 23.47 15.38
CA ASP A 23 10.22 23.67 16.11
C ASP A 23 11.18 22.52 15.84
N LEU A 24 10.65 21.29 15.76
CA LEU A 24 11.40 20.10 15.37
C LEU A 24 11.97 20.25 13.95
N GLN A 25 11.12 20.65 13.00
CA GLN A 25 11.54 20.87 11.61
C GLN A 25 12.60 21.98 11.51
N ARG A 26 12.39 23.10 12.22
CA ARG A 26 13.36 24.20 12.30
C ARG A 26 14.72 23.71 12.79
N LEU A 27 14.77 22.91 13.85
CA LEU A 27 16.04 22.35 14.36
C LEU A 27 16.72 21.40 13.37
N ARG A 28 15.95 20.55 12.68
CA ARG A 28 16.49 19.68 11.63
C ARG A 28 17.05 20.50 10.46
N LEU A 29 16.36 21.57 10.09
CA LEU A 29 16.73 22.47 9.01
C LEU A 29 17.98 23.30 9.37
N GLU A 30 18.04 23.89 10.56
CA GLU A 30 19.22 24.59 11.08
C GLU A 30 20.44 23.66 11.09
N LYS A 31 20.26 22.40 11.51
CA LYS A 31 21.32 21.38 11.45
C LYS A 31 21.75 21.05 10.02
N LEU A 32 20.81 20.98 9.07
CA LEU A 32 21.10 20.69 7.67
C LEU A 32 21.83 21.85 7.00
N MET A 33 21.39 23.09 7.24
CA MET A 33 21.97 24.31 6.69
C MET A 33 23.30 24.71 7.34
N SER A 34 23.64 24.17 8.52
CA SER A 34 24.94 24.39 9.14
C SER A 34 26.13 23.93 8.26
N ASN A 35 25.90 22.97 7.37
CA ASN A 35 26.90 22.44 6.44
C ASN A 35 26.24 22.16 5.08
N PRO A 36 26.08 23.17 4.21
CA PRO A 36 25.36 23.02 2.95
C PRO A 36 26.09 22.13 1.93
N ASP A 37 27.42 22.06 1.99
CA ASP A 37 28.23 21.26 1.06
C ASP A 37 28.18 19.75 1.35
N LYS A 38 27.66 19.34 2.52
CA LYS A 38 27.56 17.93 2.89
C LYS A 38 26.34 17.30 2.20
N PRO A 39 26.52 16.27 1.35
CA PRO A 39 25.39 15.62 0.71
C PRO A 39 24.49 14.94 1.75
N VAL A 40 23.18 15.14 1.59
CA VAL A 40 22.16 14.57 2.48
C VAL A 40 21.88 13.13 2.06
N VAL A 41 22.15 12.18 2.94
CA VAL A 41 21.83 10.75 2.71
C VAL A 41 20.37 10.51 3.08
N ILE A 42 19.51 10.39 2.06
CA ILE A 42 18.14 9.91 2.25
C ILE A 42 18.21 8.39 2.41
N PRO A 43 17.71 7.82 3.53
CA PRO A 43 17.73 6.38 3.71
C PRO A 43 16.88 5.69 2.64
N GLU A 44 17.45 4.69 1.99
CA GLU A 44 16.70 3.82 1.09
C GLU A 44 15.66 3.00 1.88
N LYS A 45 14.64 2.52 1.18
CA LYS A 45 13.65 1.59 1.76
C LYS A 45 14.36 0.40 2.40
N SER A 46 13.94 0.03 3.61
CA SER A 46 14.51 -1.13 4.30
C SER A 46 14.31 -2.39 3.45
N LYS A 47 15.41 -3.13 3.19
CA LYS A 47 15.32 -4.42 2.50
C LYS A 47 14.56 -5.41 3.38
N GLU A 48 13.67 -6.18 2.76
CA GLU A 48 12.99 -7.26 3.46
C GLU A 48 14.03 -8.26 3.98
N ARG A 49 13.84 -8.74 5.22
CA ARG A 49 14.73 -9.73 5.81
C ARG A 49 14.52 -11.05 5.06
N GLY A 50 15.46 -11.38 4.18
CA GLY A 50 15.44 -12.61 3.41
C GLY A 50 15.81 -13.84 4.24
N ILE A 51 15.67 -15.00 3.61
CA ILE A 51 16.11 -16.29 4.16
C ILE A 51 17.65 -16.27 4.29
N PRO A 52 18.21 -16.80 5.39
CA PRO A 52 19.66 -16.93 5.50
C PRO A 52 20.21 -17.79 4.37
N ASN A 53 21.23 -17.30 3.66
CA ASN A 53 21.87 -18.05 2.59
C ASN A 53 22.52 -19.34 3.15
N VAL A 54 22.28 -20.47 2.49
CA VAL A 54 22.86 -21.76 2.85
C VAL A 54 24.21 -21.88 2.12
N PRO A 55 25.32 -22.17 2.81
CA PRO A 55 26.60 -22.35 2.15
C PRO A 55 26.60 -23.60 1.26
N ASP A 56 27.18 -23.50 0.06
CA ASP A 56 27.21 -24.59 -0.93
C ASP A 56 28.00 -25.81 -0.44
N PHE A 57 29.09 -25.57 0.30
CA PHE A 57 29.96 -26.63 0.80
C PHE A 57 30.17 -26.52 2.30
N VAL A 58 29.92 -27.63 3.00
CA VAL A 58 30.28 -27.81 4.39
C VAL A 58 31.62 -28.53 4.44
N ARG A 59 32.66 -27.88 4.97
CA ARG A 59 34.03 -28.42 4.99
C ARG A 59 34.28 -29.37 6.16
N ASN A 60 33.51 -29.25 7.24
CA ASN A 60 33.76 -29.92 8.51
C ASN A 60 32.78 -31.08 8.72
N VAL A 61 32.58 -31.91 7.71
CA VAL A 61 31.68 -33.07 7.80
C VAL A 61 32.47 -34.25 8.36
N MET A 62 32.04 -34.76 9.50
CA MET A 62 32.59 -35.99 10.09
C MET A 62 32.01 -37.21 9.36
N GLY A 63 32.76 -38.31 9.28
CA GLY A 63 32.36 -39.51 8.53
C GLY A 63 31.02 -40.09 9.00
N SER A 64 30.27 -40.71 8.08
CA SER A 64 28.89 -41.18 8.33
C SER A 64 28.76 -42.23 9.43
N SER A 65 29.82 -42.98 9.72
CA SER A 65 29.87 -43.98 10.79
C SER A 65 30.46 -43.46 12.10
N ALA A 66 30.88 -42.19 12.15
CA ALA A 66 31.40 -41.60 13.38
C ALA A 66 30.27 -41.36 14.40
N GLY A 67 30.60 -41.54 15.69
CA GLY A 67 29.64 -41.30 16.77
C GLY A 67 29.29 -39.82 16.97
N ALA A 68 28.27 -39.55 17.79
CA ALA A 68 27.86 -38.18 18.11
C ALA A 68 28.96 -37.45 18.91
N GLY A 69 29.48 -36.36 18.36
CA GLY A 69 30.44 -35.49 19.03
C GLY A 69 29.76 -34.50 20.00
N SER A 70 30.54 -33.90 20.91
CA SER A 70 30.03 -32.91 21.88
C SER A 70 29.45 -31.63 21.23
N GLY A 71 29.90 -31.29 20.01
CA GLY A 71 29.41 -30.14 19.24
C GLY A 71 28.14 -30.41 18.42
N GLU A 72 27.77 -31.67 18.21
CA GLU A 72 26.70 -32.04 17.27
C GLU A 72 25.33 -31.50 17.71
N PHE A 73 25.09 -31.47 19.01
CA PHE A 73 23.87 -30.88 19.58
C PHE A 73 23.71 -29.41 19.19
N HIS A 74 24.79 -28.63 19.26
CA HIS A 74 24.74 -27.21 18.90
C HIS A 74 24.56 -27.02 17.40
N VAL A 75 25.18 -27.86 16.57
CA VAL A 75 25.00 -27.85 15.11
C VAL A 75 23.52 -28.06 14.77
N TYR A 76 22.89 -29.13 15.29
CA TYR A 76 21.46 -29.39 15.10
C TYR A 76 20.59 -28.23 15.60
N ARG A 77 20.86 -27.70 16.79
CA ARG A 77 20.11 -26.58 17.37
C ARG A 77 20.16 -25.33 16.46
N HIS A 78 21.32 -25.00 15.90
CA HIS A 78 21.46 -23.87 14.97
C HIS A 78 20.77 -24.14 13.63
N LEU A 79 20.93 -25.34 13.08
CA LEU A 79 20.30 -25.75 11.83
C LEU A 79 18.77 -25.72 11.95
N ARG A 80 18.22 -26.27 13.03
CA ARG A 80 16.79 -26.29 13.30
C ARG A 80 16.20 -24.89 13.40
N ARG A 81 16.86 -23.97 14.10
CA ARG A 81 16.41 -22.56 14.17
C ARG A 81 16.43 -21.90 12.79
N LYS A 82 17.48 -22.12 11.99
CA LYS A 82 17.55 -21.60 10.62
C LYS A 82 16.43 -22.15 9.76
N GLU A 83 16.16 -23.44 9.85
CA GLU A 83 15.10 -24.09 9.07
C GLU A 83 13.71 -23.63 9.51
N TYR A 84 13.45 -23.49 10.82
CA TYR A 84 12.19 -22.96 11.33
C TYR A 84 11.97 -21.51 10.90
N ALA A 85 13.00 -20.67 10.97
CA ALA A 85 12.94 -19.30 10.49
C ALA A 85 12.65 -19.26 8.98
N ARG A 86 13.29 -20.14 8.20
CA ARG A 86 13.04 -20.26 6.75
C ARG A 86 11.61 -20.69 6.45
N GLN A 87 11.11 -21.74 7.10
CA GLN A 87 9.75 -22.24 6.90
C GLN A 87 8.70 -21.19 7.29
N LYS A 88 8.92 -20.50 8.41
CA LYS A 88 8.06 -19.41 8.87
C LYS A 88 8.01 -18.28 7.83
N TYR A 89 9.18 -17.83 7.35
CA TYR A 89 9.25 -16.80 6.32
C TYR A 89 8.52 -17.19 5.04
N MET A 90 8.69 -18.44 4.57
CA MET A 90 8.00 -18.91 3.36
C MET A 90 6.48 -18.93 3.52
N LYS A 91 5.98 -19.35 4.69
CA LYS A 91 4.54 -19.34 4.98
C LYS A 91 3.99 -17.92 5.04
N GLU A 92 4.64 -17.04 5.80
CA GLU A 92 4.24 -15.63 5.92
C GLU A 92 4.25 -14.91 4.57
N LYS A 93 5.27 -15.17 3.73
CA LYS A 93 5.36 -14.59 2.39
C LYS A 93 4.22 -15.08 1.49
N ALA A 94 3.94 -16.38 1.48
CA ALA A 94 2.87 -16.95 0.70
C ALA A 94 1.48 -16.45 1.13
N GLU A 95 1.25 -16.28 2.44
CA GLU A 95 0.03 -15.69 2.97
C GLU A 95 -0.10 -14.22 2.55
N LYS A 96 0.96 -13.43 2.69
CA LYS A 96 0.98 -12.02 2.27
C LYS A 96 0.71 -11.86 0.77
N GLU A 97 1.36 -12.66 -0.07
CA GLU A 97 1.17 -12.64 -1.54
C GLU A 97 -0.29 -12.96 -1.91
N LYS A 98 -0.90 -13.98 -1.31
CA LYS A 98 -2.32 -14.29 -1.53
C LYS A 98 -3.25 -13.14 -1.15
N MET A 99 -3.02 -12.53 0.02
CA MET A 99 -3.85 -11.40 0.47
C MET A 99 -3.68 -10.17 -0.43
N GLU A 100 -2.47 -9.92 -0.93
CA GLU A 100 -2.19 -8.85 -1.89
C GLU A 100 -2.89 -9.10 -3.23
N GLU A 101 -2.79 -10.32 -3.77
CA GLU A 101 -3.48 -10.72 -5.01
C GLU A 101 -4.99 -10.55 -4.89
N GLU A 102 -5.60 -11.05 -3.81
CA GLU A 102 -7.03 -10.87 -3.55
C GLU A 102 -7.43 -9.40 -3.43
N TYR A 103 -6.60 -8.58 -2.79
CA TYR A 103 -6.84 -7.15 -2.66
C TYR A 103 -6.80 -6.44 -4.01
N HIS A 104 -5.81 -6.77 -4.84
CA HIS A 104 -5.68 -6.21 -6.19
C HIS A 104 -6.85 -6.60 -7.08
N LEU A 105 -7.26 -7.87 -7.07
CA LEU A 105 -8.43 -8.34 -7.81
C LEU A 105 -9.70 -7.60 -7.38
N LYS A 106 -9.94 -7.45 -6.07
CA LYS A 106 -11.09 -6.68 -5.54
C LYS A 106 -11.06 -5.22 -6.00
N LEU A 107 -9.88 -4.59 -5.99
CA LEU A 107 -9.72 -3.20 -6.43
C LEU A 107 -10.02 -3.03 -7.93
N GLU A 108 -9.52 -3.94 -8.76
CA GLU A 108 -9.76 -3.95 -10.21
C GLU A 108 -11.23 -4.20 -10.54
N GLU A 109 -11.87 -5.14 -9.87
CA GLU A 109 -13.31 -5.37 -10.04
C GLU A 109 -14.15 -4.14 -9.68
N ASN A 110 -13.84 -3.49 -8.56
CA ASN A 110 -14.54 -2.29 -8.14
C ASN A 110 -14.33 -1.15 -9.14
N ARG A 111 -13.11 -1.00 -9.64
CA ARG A 111 -12.80 -0.05 -10.71
C ARG A 111 -13.60 -0.36 -11.98
N ARG A 112 -13.64 -1.61 -12.43
CA ARG A 112 -14.39 -2.04 -13.61
C ARG A 112 -15.90 -1.78 -13.45
N LYS A 113 -16.49 -2.16 -12.31
CA LYS A 113 -17.91 -1.90 -11.99
C LYS A 113 -18.22 -0.41 -11.99
N ALA A 114 -17.33 0.43 -11.47
CA ALA A 114 -17.48 1.89 -11.51
C ALA A 114 -17.37 2.47 -12.94
N GLU A 115 -16.41 1.98 -13.73
CA GLU A 115 -16.22 2.36 -15.13
C GLU A 115 -17.41 1.95 -16.00
N GLU A 116 -17.95 0.74 -15.84
CA GLU A 116 -19.15 0.28 -16.54
C GLU A 116 -20.38 1.17 -16.21
N LYS A 117 -20.61 1.44 -14.92
CA LYS A 117 -21.71 2.32 -14.47
C LYS A 117 -21.55 3.75 -15.04
N THR A 118 -20.35 4.30 -15.01
CA THR A 118 -20.08 5.66 -15.52
C THR A 118 -20.14 5.71 -17.04
N ALA A 119 -19.67 4.69 -17.76
CA ALA A 119 -19.75 4.57 -19.21
C ALA A 119 -21.20 4.48 -19.69
N LYS A 120 -22.04 3.64 -19.07
CA LYS A 120 -23.49 3.55 -19.37
C LYS A 120 -24.19 4.89 -19.19
N LYS A 121 -23.93 5.59 -18.07
CA LYS A 121 -24.47 6.93 -17.80
C LYS A 121 -23.94 7.97 -18.80
N ARG A 122 -22.66 7.94 -19.15
CA ARG A 122 -22.03 8.82 -20.15
C ARG A 122 -22.64 8.62 -21.53
N GLN A 123 -22.81 7.37 -21.98
CA GLN A 123 -23.45 7.04 -23.26
C GLN A 123 -24.89 7.57 -23.34
N LYS A 124 -25.69 7.40 -22.27
CA LYS A 124 -27.05 7.97 -22.20
C LYS A 124 -27.04 9.50 -22.36
N ARG A 125 -26.13 10.20 -21.68
CA ARG A 125 -25.98 11.67 -21.80
C ARG A 125 -25.54 12.10 -23.20
N LEU A 126 -24.61 11.37 -23.82
CA LEU A 126 -24.14 11.65 -25.18
C LEU A 126 -25.25 11.48 -26.22
N ARG A 127 -26.02 10.38 -26.14
CA ARG A 127 -27.20 10.16 -27.00
C ARG A 127 -28.23 11.29 -26.85
N LYS A 128 -28.53 11.72 -25.62
CA LYS A 128 -29.45 12.86 -25.36
C LYS A 128 -28.89 14.17 -25.95
N LYS A 129 -27.59 14.43 -25.79
CA LYS A 129 -26.92 15.62 -26.34
C LYS A 129 -26.92 15.63 -27.88
N GLN A 130 -26.74 14.47 -28.52
CA GLN A 130 -26.83 14.32 -29.97
C GLN A 130 -28.25 14.62 -30.47
N LYS A 131 -29.28 14.00 -29.88
CA LYS A 131 -30.70 14.26 -30.21
C LYS A 131 -31.06 15.75 -30.06
N GLN A 132 -30.64 16.40 -28.98
CA GLN A 132 -30.88 17.84 -28.78
C GLN A 132 -30.18 18.71 -29.84
N LYS A 133 -28.96 18.37 -30.23
CA LYS A 133 -28.24 19.05 -31.31
C LYS A 133 -28.92 18.87 -32.67
N GLU A 134 -29.44 17.68 -32.96
CA GLU A 134 -30.19 17.40 -34.18
C GLU A 134 -31.50 18.19 -34.22
N MET A 135 -32.26 18.23 -33.12
CA MET A 135 -33.47 19.05 -33.01
C MET A 135 -33.18 20.55 -33.17
N ALA A 136 -32.08 21.05 -32.61
CA ALA A 136 -31.69 22.46 -32.74
C ALA A 136 -31.24 22.83 -34.17
N LYS A 137 -30.75 21.86 -34.95
CA LYS A 137 -30.32 22.05 -36.35
C LYS A 137 -31.47 21.89 -37.36
N ARG A 138 -32.61 21.34 -36.97
CA ARG A 138 -33.77 21.24 -37.86
C ARG A 138 -34.38 22.64 -38.07
N PRO A 139 -34.55 23.10 -39.32
CA PRO A 139 -35.20 24.38 -39.59
C PRO A 139 -36.66 24.31 -39.10
N LYS A 140 -37.08 25.32 -38.33
CA LYS A 140 -38.48 25.47 -37.89
C LYS A 140 -39.34 25.78 -39.12
N LEU A 141 -39.86 24.75 -39.77
CA LEU A 141 -40.97 24.89 -40.72
C LEU A 141 -42.31 24.77 -39.96
N ASN A 142 -43.25 25.63 -40.34
CA ASN A 142 -44.43 26.07 -39.59
C ASN A 142 -45.53 24.98 -39.36
N LYS A 143 -45.92 24.78 -38.07
CA LYS A 143 -47.28 24.69 -37.40
C LYS A 143 -48.55 24.25 -38.19
N PRO A 144 -49.67 23.70 -37.59
CA PRO A 144 -49.97 23.10 -36.26
C PRO A 144 -50.65 21.69 -36.27
N SER A 145 -50.86 21.15 -35.05
CA SER A 145 -51.90 20.19 -34.62
C SER A 145 -52.04 18.83 -35.32
N SER A 146 -51.53 17.79 -34.68
CA SER A 146 -52.25 16.51 -34.54
C SER A 146 -51.68 15.77 -33.33
N GLU A 147 -52.58 15.40 -32.44
CA GLU A 147 -52.39 14.37 -31.41
C GLU A 147 -51.97 13.05 -32.07
N ASP A 148 -51.43 12.15 -31.26
CA ASP A 148 -50.95 10.81 -31.60
C ASP A 148 -49.62 10.70 -32.34
N ASN A 149 -48.58 10.36 -31.56
CA ASN A 149 -47.62 9.34 -31.97
C ASN A 149 -47.00 8.71 -30.72
N GLU A 150 -47.41 7.47 -30.47
CA GLU A 150 -46.67 6.49 -29.70
C GLU A 150 -45.19 6.48 -30.14
N SER A 151 -44.30 6.76 -29.21
CA SER A 151 -42.92 6.27 -29.33
C SER A 151 -42.61 5.53 -28.04
N GLU A 152 -42.96 4.24 -28.04
CA GLU A 152 -42.26 3.13 -27.39
C GLU A 152 -40.99 3.59 -26.66
N SER A 153 -41.18 3.98 -25.40
CA SER A 153 -40.11 4.22 -24.45
C SER A 153 -39.76 2.86 -23.87
N GLU A 154 -38.98 2.08 -24.62
CA GLU A 154 -38.51 0.77 -24.20
C GLU A 154 -38.01 0.81 -22.75
N HIS A 155 -38.72 0.02 -21.95
CA HIS A 155 -38.35 -0.40 -20.61
C HIS A 155 -36.89 -0.88 -20.60
N SER A 156 -36.03 -0.18 -19.85
CA SER A 156 -34.83 -0.77 -19.27
C SER A 156 -35.04 -0.73 -17.77
N ALA A 157 -35.71 -1.77 -17.27
CA ALA A 157 -35.87 -2.07 -15.85
C ALA A 157 -34.60 -1.68 -15.07
N SER A 158 -34.82 -0.80 -14.10
CA SER A 158 -33.84 -0.43 -13.10
C SER A 158 -33.76 -1.58 -12.10
N ASP A 159 -32.98 -2.62 -12.42
CA ASP A 159 -32.58 -3.61 -11.42
C ASP A 159 -31.52 -2.95 -10.52
N SER A 160 -32.03 -2.27 -9.49
CA SER A 160 -31.24 -1.77 -8.36
C SER A 160 -31.21 -2.87 -7.31
N LYS A 161 -30.42 -3.92 -7.54
CA LYS A 161 -29.96 -4.76 -6.44
C LYS A 161 -28.94 -3.96 -5.65
N GLU A 162 -29.43 -3.36 -4.57
CA GLU A 162 -28.63 -2.95 -3.43
C GLU A 162 -28.05 -4.23 -2.79
N ASP A 163 -26.84 -4.61 -3.17
CA ASP A 163 -26.04 -5.52 -2.37
C ASP A 163 -25.48 -4.72 -1.18
N SER A 164 -26.30 -4.60 -0.13
CA SER A 164 -25.79 -4.27 1.20
C SER A 164 -25.12 -5.53 1.77
N VAL A 165 -23.85 -5.74 1.42
CA VAL A 165 -23.00 -6.70 2.13
C VAL A 165 -22.71 -6.13 3.51
N GLU A 166 -23.57 -6.52 4.46
CA GLU A 166 -23.38 -6.41 5.89
C GLU A 166 -22.17 -7.29 6.27
N CYS A 167 -21.03 -6.66 6.54
CA CYS A 167 -19.86 -7.36 7.08
C CYS A 167 -20.08 -7.54 8.58
N THR A 168 -20.77 -8.61 8.96
CA THR A 168 -20.75 -9.09 10.34
C THR A 168 -19.36 -9.66 10.61
N THR A 169 -18.53 -8.89 11.30
CA THR A 169 -17.34 -9.44 11.97
C THR A 169 -17.83 -10.25 13.17
N GLU A 170 -18.19 -11.51 12.92
CA GLU A 170 -18.38 -12.48 13.99
C GLU A 170 -17.00 -12.78 14.60
N ASN A 171 -16.85 -12.29 15.82
CA ASN A 171 -15.67 -12.40 16.64
C ASN A 171 -15.68 -13.79 17.29
N ASP A 172 -15.33 -14.83 16.52
CA ASP A 172 -15.07 -16.17 17.04
C ASP A 172 -13.75 -16.15 17.83
N ARG A 173 -13.84 -15.75 19.11
CA ARG A 173 -12.86 -16.13 20.12
C ARG A 173 -13.29 -17.48 20.67
N SER A 174 -12.75 -18.55 20.10
CA SER A 174 -12.76 -19.85 20.74
C SER A 174 -12.06 -19.73 22.10
N CYS A 175 -12.84 -19.99 23.15
CA CYS A 175 -12.31 -20.33 24.47
C CYS A 175 -11.66 -21.71 24.35
N ASP A 176 -10.35 -21.74 24.15
CA ASP A 176 -9.55 -22.94 24.38
C ASP A 176 -9.14 -22.99 25.85
N ASP A 177 -9.91 -23.82 26.55
CA ASP A 177 -9.64 -24.52 27.80
C ASP A 177 -8.21 -25.08 27.86
N LYS A 178 -7.44 -24.66 28.87
CA LYS A 178 -6.30 -25.42 29.39
C LYS A 178 -6.24 -25.31 30.91
N SER A 179 -6.60 -26.43 31.54
CA SER A 179 -6.12 -26.84 32.86
C SER A 179 -4.60 -26.98 32.89
#